data_AF-A0A965HY37-F1
#
_entry.id   AF-A0A965HY37-F1
#
_cell.length_a   1.000
_cell.length_b   1.000
_cell.length_c   1.000
_cell.angle_alpha   90.00
_cell.angle_beta   90.00
_cell.angle_gamma   90.00
#
_symmetry.space_group_name_H-M   'P 1'
#
loop_
_entity.id
_entity.type
_entity.pdbx_description
1 polymer ?
#
loop_
_entity_poly.entity_id
_entity_poly.type
_entity_poly.pdbx_seq_one_letter_code
_entity_poly.pdbx_strand_id
1 'polypeptide(L)'
;MSLKPGVLQTKVSSSLQFEFNRKMASLGPFENCPHIAVALSGGADSTAMLYLLKDWSKAYGAKITALIVDHKLRSNSTSEALLVQKRSQDLGIRCYILTWNDSKPSGGLQAAAREARYKLLGNWCLSHGVLHLAVAHNNDDQNETVLMRLKHGSGKFGLAGIAAQRQMGWGRLIRPCLIFSRSSLREYLRKMGVAWIE
;
A
#
# COMPACT_ATOMS: atom_id res chain seq x y z
N MET A 1 23.22 -14.96 9.11
CA MET A 1 22.72 -16.31 8.78
C MET A 1 21.85 -16.17 7.53
N SER A 2 22.38 -16.55 6.36
CA SER A 2 21.76 -16.27 5.05
C SER A 2 20.51 -17.12 4.81
N LEU A 3 19.38 -16.45 4.53
CA LEU A 3 18.15 -17.07 4.04
C LEU A 3 18.35 -17.48 2.57
N LYS A 4 18.17 -18.77 2.26
CA LYS A 4 18.12 -19.30 0.88
C LYS A 4 16.67 -19.35 0.38
N PRO A 5 16.35 -18.82 -0.81
CA PRO A 5 15.02 -18.98 -1.39
C PRO A 5 14.89 -20.28 -2.19
N GLY A 6 13.82 -21.04 -1.93
CA GLY A 6 13.35 -22.15 -2.77
C GLY A 6 12.59 -21.65 -4.00
N VAL A 7 12.74 -22.37 -5.12
CA VAL A 7 12.33 -21.99 -6.48
C VAL A 7 11.08 -22.78 -6.93
N LEU A 8 10.18 -22.10 -7.68
CA LEU A 8 9.32 -22.53 -8.82
C LEU A 8 7.97 -21.78 -8.77
N GLN A 9 7.36 -21.19 -9.81
CA GLN A 9 7.74 -20.68 -11.13
C GLN A 9 6.49 -19.94 -11.69
N THR A 10 6.62 -18.69 -12.16
CA THR A 10 5.89 -18.11 -13.31
C THR A 10 6.75 -16.97 -13.85
N LYS A 11 7.23 -17.08 -15.10
CA LYS A 11 8.36 -16.30 -15.64
C LYS A 11 8.15 -14.78 -15.78
N VAL A 12 6.93 -14.25 -15.59
CA VAL A 12 6.71 -12.79 -15.47
C VAL A 12 6.55 -12.37 -14.01
N SER A 13 5.93 -13.22 -13.18
CA SER A 13 5.91 -13.03 -11.73
C SER A 13 7.32 -12.97 -11.15
N SER A 14 8.30 -13.61 -11.79
CA SER A 14 9.67 -13.68 -11.28
C SER A 14 10.43 -12.35 -11.33
N SER A 15 10.22 -11.44 -12.29
CA SER A 15 10.98 -10.18 -12.33
C SER A 15 10.41 -9.11 -11.40
N LEU A 16 9.09 -8.86 -11.45
CA LEU A 16 8.45 -7.86 -10.60
C LEU A 16 8.53 -8.25 -9.13
N GLN A 17 8.27 -9.53 -8.79
CA GLN A 17 8.41 -10.01 -7.41
C GLN A 17 9.86 -9.94 -6.93
N PHE A 18 10.84 -10.21 -7.79
CA PHE A 18 12.25 -10.11 -7.42
C PHE A 18 12.64 -8.67 -7.07
N GLU A 19 12.27 -7.70 -7.91
CA GLU A 19 12.50 -6.28 -7.60
C GLU A 19 11.71 -5.83 -6.37
N PHE A 20 10.50 -6.36 -6.17
CA PHE A 20 9.72 -6.08 -4.96
C PHE A 20 10.44 -6.59 -3.71
N ASN A 21 10.98 -7.81 -3.75
CA ASN A 21 11.73 -8.40 -2.64
C ASN A 21 13.00 -7.59 -2.33
N ARG A 22 13.74 -7.16 -3.36
CA ARG A 22 14.89 -6.25 -3.21
C ARG A 22 14.48 -4.93 -2.59
N LYS A 23 13.37 -4.35 -3.05
CA LYS A 23 12.85 -3.11 -2.50
C LYS A 23 12.47 -3.27 -1.04
N MET A 24 11.76 -4.33 -0.69
CA MET A 24 11.45 -4.66 0.71
C MET A 24 12.70 -4.78 1.56
N ALA A 25 13.75 -5.48 1.10
CA ALA A 25 15.01 -5.58 1.85
C ALA A 25 15.62 -4.20 2.15
N SER A 26 15.60 -3.27 1.18
CA SER A 26 16.07 -1.89 1.40
C SER A 26 15.16 -1.04 2.32
N LEU A 27 13.91 -1.46 2.53
CA LEU A 27 12.98 -0.80 3.45
C LEU A 27 13.12 -1.31 4.89
N GLY A 28 14.00 -2.27 5.14
CA GLY A 28 14.35 -2.75 6.46
C GLY A 28 15.14 -1.74 7.31
N PRO A 29 15.66 -2.16 8.47
CA PRO A 29 15.47 -3.49 9.07
C PRO A 29 14.00 -3.72 9.45
N PHE A 30 13.59 -4.99 9.53
CA PHE A 30 12.31 -5.43 10.08
C PHE A 30 12.59 -6.31 11.31
N GLU A 31 11.65 -6.38 12.24
CA GLU A 31 11.65 -7.34 13.33
C GLU A 31 11.53 -8.79 12.83
N ASN A 32 11.84 -9.75 13.71
CA ASN A 32 11.59 -11.16 13.42
C ASN A 32 10.09 -11.40 13.22
N CYS A 33 9.73 -12.12 12.16
CA CYS A 33 8.33 -12.37 11.77
C CYS A 33 7.49 -11.08 11.71
N PRO A 34 7.87 -10.11 10.85
CA PRO A 34 7.30 -8.77 10.92
C PRO A 34 5.82 -8.74 10.59
N HIS A 35 5.07 -7.84 11.22
CA HIS A 35 3.67 -7.62 10.88
C HIS A 35 3.52 -6.34 10.06
N ILE A 36 3.02 -6.47 8.84
CA ILE A 36 2.77 -5.36 7.92
C ILE A 36 1.26 -5.13 7.76
N ALA A 37 0.81 -3.92 8.11
CA ALA A 37 -0.50 -3.41 7.72
C ALA A 37 -0.45 -2.91 6.27
N VAL A 38 -1.49 -3.19 5.48
CA VAL A 38 -1.56 -2.81 4.06
C VAL A 38 -2.76 -1.90 3.85
N ALA A 39 -2.52 -0.66 3.40
CA ALA A 39 -3.61 0.23 3.04
C ALA A 39 -4.20 -0.18 1.67
N LEU A 40 -5.31 -0.91 1.71
CA LEU A 40 -5.97 -1.49 0.54
C LEU A 40 -7.17 -0.65 0.12
N SER A 41 -7.12 0.01 -1.04
CA SER A 41 -8.26 0.77 -1.57
C SER A 41 -9.13 -0.03 -2.54
N GLY A 42 -8.65 -1.18 -3.02
CA GLY A 42 -9.30 -1.97 -4.07
C GLY A 42 -8.87 -1.59 -5.48
N GLY A 43 -8.24 -0.43 -5.65
CA GLY A 43 -7.65 0.02 -6.92
C GLY A 43 -6.43 -0.82 -7.31
N ALA A 44 -6.07 -0.76 -8.60
CA ALA A 44 -5.01 -1.57 -9.21
C ALA A 44 -3.71 -1.58 -8.38
N ASP A 45 -3.17 -0.42 -8.00
CA ASP A 45 -1.87 -0.34 -7.34
C ASP A 45 -1.89 -1.00 -5.96
N SER A 46 -2.95 -0.75 -5.17
CA SER A 46 -3.10 -1.35 -3.84
C SER A 46 -3.35 -2.86 -3.90
N THR A 47 -4.08 -3.31 -4.91
CA THR A 47 -4.32 -4.73 -5.16
C THR A 47 -3.02 -5.41 -5.59
N ALA A 48 -2.26 -4.85 -6.53
CA ALA A 48 -0.95 -5.38 -6.94
C ALA A 48 0.02 -5.48 -5.75
N MET A 49 0.09 -4.43 -4.93
CA MET A 49 0.90 -4.42 -3.71
C MET A 49 0.50 -5.53 -2.73
N LEU A 50 -0.80 -5.80 -2.57
CA LEU A 50 -1.29 -6.86 -1.68
C LEU A 50 -0.79 -8.25 -2.14
N TYR A 51 -0.85 -8.53 -3.43
CA TYR A 51 -0.37 -9.80 -4.00
C TYR A 51 1.15 -9.94 -3.87
N LEU A 52 1.91 -8.88 -4.19
CA LEU A 52 3.37 -8.87 -4.02
C LEU A 52 3.78 -9.05 -2.54
N LEU A 53 3.06 -8.43 -1.61
CA LEU A 53 3.27 -8.59 -0.17
C LEU A 53 2.88 -9.97 0.34
N LYS A 54 1.86 -10.61 -0.24
CA LYS A 54 1.45 -11.99 0.10
C LYS A 54 2.59 -12.96 -0.18
N ASP A 55 3.18 -12.87 -1.36
CA ASP A 55 4.26 -13.78 -1.75
C ASP A 55 5.56 -13.48 -0.99
N TRP A 56 5.85 -12.19 -0.75
CA TRP A 56 6.93 -11.79 0.16
C TRP A 56 6.70 -12.32 1.59
N SER A 57 5.49 -12.18 2.12
CA SER A 57 5.12 -12.63 3.47
C SER A 57 5.34 -14.12 3.66
N LYS A 58 4.97 -14.94 2.66
CA LYS A 58 5.24 -16.38 2.66
C LYS A 58 6.73 -16.70 2.68
N ALA A 59 7.52 -16.00 1.87
CA ALA A 59 8.96 -16.26 1.75
C ALA A 59 9.75 -15.85 3.00
N TYR A 60 9.29 -14.84 3.74
CA TYR A 60 10.02 -14.25 4.88
C TYR A 60 9.35 -14.49 6.24
N GLY A 61 8.28 -15.30 6.30
CA GLY A 61 7.55 -15.59 7.54
C GLY A 61 6.90 -14.36 8.18
N ALA A 62 6.55 -13.37 7.36
CA ALA A 62 5.91 -12.15 7.82
C ALA A 62 4.39 -12.33 7.92
N LYS A 63 3.74 -11.54 8.76
CA LYS A 63 2.29 -11.46 8.88
C LYS A 63 1.78 -10.24 8.13
N ILE A 64 0.67 -10.39 7.40
CA ILE A 64 0.03 -9.27 6.70
C ILE A 64 -1.42 -9.09 7.15
N THR A 65 -1.87 -7.84 7.18
CA THR A 65 -3.28 -7.50 7.44
C THR A 65 -3.68 -6.31 6.56
N ALA A 66 -4.73 -6.49 5.78
CA ALA A 66 -5.27 -5.44 4.91
C ALA A 66 -6.22 -4.53 5.70
N LEU A 67 -6.13 -3.23 5.44
CA LEU A 67 -6.97 -2.20 6.02
C LEU A 67 -7.58 -1.37 4.89
N ILE A 68 -8.90 -1.33 4.87
CA ILE A 68 -9.68 -0.54 3.91
C ILE A 68 -10.24 0.65 4.67
N VAL A 69 -10.14 1.86 4.10
CA VAL A 69 -10.81 3.03 4.67
C VAL A 69 -12.08 3.31 3.88
N ASP A 70 -13.23 3.15 4.52
CA ASP A 70 -14.52 3.55 3.96
C ASP A 70 -14.80 5.00 4.34
N HIS A 71 -14.64 5.91 3.38
CA HIS A 71 -14.85 7.34 3.60
C HIS A 71 -16.33 7.75 3.61
N LYS A 72 -17.25 6.88 3.14
CA LYS A 72 -18.68 7.15 2.99
C LYS A 72 -18.99 8.45 2.22
N LEU A 73 -18.18 8.78 1.21
CA LEU A 73 -18.38 9.99 0.38
C LEU A 73 -19.34 9.76 -0.79
N ARG A 74 -19.55 8.50 -1.17
CA ARG A 74 -20.43 8.07 -2.25
C ARG A 74 -21.26 6.88 -1.79
N SER A 75 -22.45 6.71 -2.37
CA SER A 75 -23.41 5.68 -2.00
C SER A 75 -22.86 4.25 -2.13
N ASN A 76 -22.00 4.01 -3.11
CA ASN A 76 -21.34 2.72 -3.36
C ASN A 76 -20.02 2.51 -2.59
N SER A 77 -19.61 3.45 -1.72
CA SER A 77 -18.34 3.36 -0.98
C SER A 77 -18.27 2.10 -0.11
N THR A 78 -19.33 1.85 0.66
CA THR A 78 -19.38 0.71 1.59
C THR A 78 -19.48 -0.63 0.87
N SER A 79 -20.28 -0.73 -0.21
CA SER A 79 -20.40 -1.97 -0.98
C SER A 79 -19.09 -2.36 -1.66
N GLU A 80 -18.33 -1.37 -2.18
CA GLU A 80 -17.00 -1.61 -2.71
C GLU A 80 -16.00 -2.01 -1.64
N ALA A 81 -16.03 -1.38 -0.46
CA ALA A 81 -15.19 -1.78 0.66
C ALA A 81 -15.43 -3.25 1.07
N LEU A 82 -16.69 -3.68 1.12
CA LEU A 82 -17.07 -5.08 1.40
C LEU A 82 -16.58 -6.04 0.31
N LEU A 83 -16.71 -5.66 -0.97
CA LEU A 83 -16.20 -6.46 -2.09
C LEU A 83 -14.68 -6.66 -1.99
N VAL A 84 -13.94 -5.58 -1.71
CA VAL A 84 -12.47 -5.62 -1.56
C VAL A 84 -12.08 -6.43 -0.33
N GLN A 85 -12.82 -6.30 0.77
CA GLN A 85 -12.60 -7.10 1.97
C GLN A 85 -12.73 -8.60 1.66
N LYS A 86 -13.82 -8.99 0.99
CA LYS A 86 -14.04 -10.38 0.56
C LYS A 86 -12.89 -10.89 -0.30
N ARG A 87 -12.48 -10.14 -1.33
CA ARG A 87 -11.34 -10.49 -2.19
C ARG A 87 -10.05 -10.69 -1.40
N SER A 88 -9.78 -9.85 -0.40
CA SER A 88 -8.61 -10.01 0.47
C SER A 88 -8.71 -11.27 1.34
N GLN A 89 -9.89 -11.57 1.87
CA GLN A 89 -10.13 -12.75 2.70
C GLN A 89 -10.01 -14.04 1.89
N ASP A 90 -10.49 -14.05 0.63
CA ASP A 90 -10.33 -15.18 -0.31
C ASP A 90 -8.85 -15.48 -0.60
N LEU A 91 -7.95 -14.51 -0.42
CA LEU A 91 -6.50 -14.70 -0.50
C LEU A 91 -5.86 -15.26 0.78
N GLY A 92 -6.66 -15.52 1.82
CA GLY A 92 -6.21 -15.90 3.15
C GLY A 92 -5.66 -14.73 3.98
N ILE A 93 -5.96 -13.49 3.59
CA ILE A 93 -5.42 -12.28 4.25
C ILE A 93 -6.51 -11.64 5.09
N ARG A 94 -6.27 -11.54 6.41
CA ARG A 94 -7.17 -10.82 7.32
C ARG A 94 -7.36 -9.38 6.85
N CYS A 95 -8.61 -8.92 6.83
CA CYS A 95 -8.97 -7.62 6.28
C CYS A 95 -10.00 -6.90 7.16
N TYR A 96 -9.73 -5.64 7.49
CA TYR A 96 -10.61 -4.79 8.31
C TYR A 96 -11.03 -3.55 7.53
N ILE A 97 -12.30 -3.18 7.67
CA ILE A 97 -12.83 -1.90 7.17
C ILE A 97 -12.81 -0.91 8.32
N LEU A 98 -12.20 0.25 8.10
CA LEU A 98 -12.10 1.38 9.01
C LEU A 98 -12.97 2.50 8.46
N THR A 99 -14.08 2.80 9.12
CA THR A 99 -15.03 3.78 8.62
C THR A 99 -14.72 5.19 9.13
N TRP A 100 -14.74 6.17 8.23
CA TRP A 100 -14.67 7.58 8.61
C TRP A 100 -16.05 8.09 9.03
N ASN A 101 -16.31 8.13 10.33
CA ASN A 101 -17.62 8.54 10.89
C ASN A 101 -17.74 10.03 11.22
N ASP A 102 -16.63 10.80 11.24
CA ASP A 102 -16.68 12.23 11.56
C ASP A 102 -17.50 13.02 10.52
N SER A 103 -18.04 14.17 10.91
CA SER A 103 -18.71 15.12 10.01
C SER A 103 -17.78 15.54 8.86
N LYS A 104 -18.32 15.61 7.64
CA LYS A 104 -17.53 16.01 6.47
C LYS A 104 -17.50 17.53 6.35
N PRO A 105 -16.32 18.14 6.13
CA PRO A 105 -16.24 19.59 6.01
C PRO A 105 -16.90 20.06 4.71
N SER A 106 -17.41 21.29 4.71
CA SER A 106 -18.00 21.93 3.54
C SER A 106 -16.94 22.30 2.48
N GLY A 107 -15.68 22.47 2.87
CA GLY A 107 -14.55 22.77 1.99
C GLY A 107 -13.34 21.88 2.28
N GLY A 108 -12.45 21.72 1.30
CA GLY A 108 -11.22 20.94 1.47
C GLY A 108 -11.43 19.44 1.68
N LEU A 109 -12.54 18.88 1.19
CA LEU A 109 -12.95 17.50 1.42
C LEU A 109 -11.86 16.47 1.10
N GLN A 110 -11.08 16.68 0.03
CA GLN A 110 -9.99 15.78 -0.36
C GLN A 110 -8.86 15.76 0.68
N ALA A 111 -8.47 16.92 1.22
CA ALA A 111 -7.46 17.03 2.26
C ALA A 111 -7.95 16.37 3.55
N ALA A 112 -9.19 16.65 3.96
CA ALA A 112 -9.81 16.03 5.13
C ALA A 112 -9.95 14.51 5.00
N ALA A 113 -10.33 14.00 3.82
CA ALA A 113 -10.38 12.57 3.56
C ALA A 113 -8.99 11.94 3.67
N ARG A 114 -7.95 12.60 3.12
CA ARG A 114 -6.57 12.14 3.25
C ARG A 114 -6.11 12.07 4.71
N GLU A 115 -6.40 13.11 5.49
CA GLU A 115 -6.07 13.14 6.92
C GLU A 115 -6.80 12.02 7.69
N ALA A 116 -8.11 11.90 7.47
CA ALA A 116 -8.92 10.85 8.07
C ALA A 116 -8.40 9.45 7.73
N ARG A 117 -7.98 9.21 6.48
CA ARG A 117 -7.36 7.95 6.06
C ARG A 117 -6.14 7.61 6.91
N TYR A 118 -5.19 8.53 7.04
CA TYR A 118 -3.97 8.28 7.80
C TYR A 118 -4.22 8.19 9.31
N LYS A 119 -5.18 8.95 9.84
CA LYS A 119 -5.61 8.84 11.25
C LYS A 119 -6.19 7.45 11.54
N LEU A 120 -7.14 6.97 10.73
CA LEU A 120 -7.76 5.65 10.91
C LEU A 120 -6.74 4.52 10.79
N LEU A 121 -5.92 4.54 9.73
CA LEU A 121 -4.88 3.52 9.52
C LEU A 121 -3.85 3.53 10.66
N GLY A 122 -3.40 4.71 11.07
CA GLY A 122 -2.43 4.89 12.16
C GLY A 122 -2.97 4.43 13.51
N ASN A 123 -4.23 4.77 13.83
CA ASN A 123 -4.88 4.35 15.06
C ASN A 123 -5.02 2.82 15.13
N TRP A 124 -5.36 2.17 14.01
CA TRP A 124 -5.40 0.72 13.94
C TRP A 124 -4.01 0.11 14.15
N CYS A 125 -2.97 0.67 13.50
CA CYS A 125 -1.60 0.19 13.68
C CYS A 125 -1.15 0.30 15.13
N LEU A 126 -1.39 1.46 15.77
CA LEU A 126 -1.07 1.71 17.16
C LEU A 126 -1.76 0.73 18.10
N SER A 127 -3.08 0.53 17.95
CA SER A 127 -3.86 -0.34 18.84
C SER A 127 -3.52 -1.83 18.71
N HIS A 128 -2.89 -2.23 17.60
CA HIS A 128 -2.49 -3.62 17.33
C HIS A 128 -0.98 -3.85 17.42
N GLY A 129 -0.20 -2.83 17.81
CA GLY A 129 1.26 -2.92 17.89
C GLY A 129 1.95 -3.17 16.54
N VAL A 130 1.34 -2.74 15.44
CA VAL A 130 1.86 -2.95 14.08
C VAL A 130 2.74 -1.78 13.67
N LEU A 131 4.03 -2.03 13.46
CA LEU A 131 5.03 -0.97 13.25
C LEU A 131 5.10 -0.49 11.79
N HIS A 132 4.59 -1.27 10.83
CA HIS A 132 4.77 -1.01 9.40
C HIS A 132 3.43 -0.89 8.68
N LEU A 133 3.17 0.27 8.09
CA LEU A 133 2.05 0.49 7.17
C LEU A 133 2.56 0.65 5.74
N ALA A 134 2.23 -0.29 4.86
CA ALA A 134 2.49 -0.21 3.43
C ALA A 134 1.37 0.57 2.71
N VAL A 135 1.77 1.54 1.89
CA VAL A 135 0.86 2.25 0.96
C VAL A 135 1.38 2.17 -0.47
N ALA A 136 0.47 2.04 -1.43
CA ALA A 136 0.78 1.69 -2.81
C ALA A 136 1.10 2.90 -3.70
N HIS A 137 1.85 3.88 -3.19
CA HIS A 137 2.37 4.91 -4.08
C HIS A 137 3.39 4.31 -5.05
N ASN A 138 3.33 4.75 -6.30
CA ASN A 138 4.12 4.23 -7.41
C ASN A 138 5.03 5.33 -8.03
N ASN A 139 5.77 4.98 -9.08
CA ASN A 139 6.69 5.89 -9.77
C ASN A 139 5.94 7.03 -10.50
N ASP A 140 4.77 6.76 -11.07
CA ASP A 140 3.93 7.79 -11.68
C ASP A 140 3.52 8.86 -10.66
N ASP A 141 3.12 8.45 -9.44
CA ASP A 141 2.81 9.39 -8.34
C ASP A 141 4.03 10.24 -7.94
N GLN A 142 5.24 9.66 -8.06
CA GLN A 142 6.50 10.37 -7.84
C GLN A 142 6.68 11.48 -8.88
N ASN A 143 6.49 11.14 -10.16
CA ASN A 143 6.62 12.07 -11.26
C ASN A 143 5.57 13.19 -11.18
N GLU A 144 4.31 12.85 -10.88
CA GLU A 144 3.23 13.81 -10.64
C GLU A 144 3.60 14.77 -9.49
N THR A 145 4.12 14.26 -8.38
CA THR A 145 4.53 15.07 -7.22
C THR A 145 5.69 16.01 -7.57
N VAL A 146 6.72 15.51 -8.25
CA VAL A 146 7.88 16.32 -8.66
C VAL A 146 7.46 17.41 -9.65
N LEU A 147 6.64 17.07 -10.65
CA LEU A 147 6.15 18.02 -11.64
C LEU A 147 5.27 19.11 -11.01
N MET A 148 4.40 18.73 -10.07
CA MET A 148 3.59 19.70 -9.31
C MET A 148 4.47 20.68 -8.55
N ARG A 149 5.52 20.20 -7.87
CA ARG A 149 6.44 21.06 -7.09
C ARG A 149 7.31 21.95 -7.97
N LEU A 150 7.75 21.45 -9.13
CA LEU A 150 8.43 22.24 -10.16
C LEU A 150 7.57 23.43 -10.60
N LYS A 151 6.29 23.20 -10.91
CA LYS A 151 5.35 24.26 -11.32
C LYS A 151 5.13 25.33 -10.25
N HIS A 152 5.32 25.00 -8.97
CA HIS A 152 5.15 25.93 -7.85
C HIS A 152 6.46 26.65 -7.43
N GLY A 153 7.52 26.58 -8.25
CA GLY A 153 8.76 27.33 -8.00
C GLY A 153 9.60 26.79 -6.84
N SER A 154 9.41 25.52 -6.47
CA SER A 154 10.11 24.91 -5.34
C SER A 154 11.60 24.74 -5.70
N GLY A 155 12.52 25.32 -4.89
CA GLY A 155 13.98 25.25 -5.11
C GLY A 155 14.56 23.82 -5.05
N LYS A 156 15.90 23.65 -5.01
CA LYS A 156 16.56 22.32 -5.05
C LYS A 156 16.03 21.31 -4.00
N PHE A 157 15.64 21.75 -2.80
CA PHE A 157 14.99 20.91 -1.78
C PHE A 157 13.50 20.65 -2.03
N GLY A 158 12.87 21.49 -2.83
CA GLY A 158 11.51 21.38 -3.33
C GLY A 158 11.29 20.30 -4.38
N LEU A 159 12.36 19.76 -4.96
CA LEU A 159 12.33 18.62 -5.88
C LEU A 159 12.38 17.27 -5.17
N ALA A 160 12.49 17.25 -3.84
CA ALA A 160 12.37 16.02 -3.09
C ALA A 160 11.04 15.34 -3.48
N GLY A 161 11.07 14.12 -3.96
CA GLY A 161 9.85 13.38 -4.25
C GLY A 161 9.18 12.87 -2.98
N ILE A 162 8.24 11.96 -3.16
CA ILE A 162 7.73 11.07 -2.12
C ILE A 162 8.90 10.24 -1.58
N ALA A 163 9.14 10.29 -0.27
CA ALA A 163 10.13 9.45 0.39
C ALA A 163 9.69 7.98 0.40
N ALA A 164 10.60 7.03 0.25
CA ALA A 164 10.26 5.60 0.29
C ALA A 164 9.78 5.14 1.68
N GLN A 165 10.22 5.84 2.72
CA GLN A 165 9.87 5.59 4.13
C GLN A 165 9.56 6.92 4.80
N ARG A 166 8.67 6.92 5.79
CA ARG A 166 8.40 8.06 6.65
C ARG A 166 8.11 7.60 8.07
N GLN A 167 8.82 8.16 9.06
CA GLN A 167 8.52 7.94 10.46
C GLN A 167 7.19 8.61 10.83
N MET A 168 6.39 7.91 11.61
CA MET A 168 5.08 8.31 12.12
C MET A 168 5.10 8.17 13.65
N GLY A 169 4.19 8.85 14.36
CA GLY A 169 4.11 8.74 15.83
C GLY A 169 3.79 7.33 16.35
N TRP A 170 3.27 6.45 15.49
CA TRP A 170 2.87 5.07 15.82
C TRP A 170 3.77 3.99 15.19
N GLY A 171 4.79 4.37 14.40
CA GLY A 171 5.59 3.43 13.61
C GLY A 171 6.13 4.08 12.35
N ARG A 172 6.13 3.36 11.23
CA ARG A 172 6.58 3.90 9.94
C ARG A 172 5.62 3.55 8.80
N LEU A 173 5.54 4.49 7.88
CA LEU A 173 4.89 4.31 6.59
C LEU A 173 5.96 3.92 5.56
N ILE A 174 5.74 2.82 4.84
CA ILE A 174 6.62 2.34 3.76
C ILE A 174 5.90 2.31 2.41
N ARG A 175 6.66 2.54 1.33
CA ARG A 175 6.15 2.61 -0.05
C ARG A 175 6.91 1.64 -0.94
N PRO A 176 6.63 0.33 -0.83
CA PRO A 176 7.37 -0.68 -1.57
C PRO A 176 7.13 -0.62 -3.08
N CYS A 177 6.01 -0.04 -3.51
CA CYS A 177 5.68 0.07 -4.93
C CYS A 177 6.29 1.29 -5.64
N LEU A 178 7.02 2.16 -4.93
CA LEU A 178 7.46 3.46 -5.45
C LEU A 178 8.41 3.36 -6.66
N ILE A 179 9.02 2.19 -6.87
CA ILE A 179 9.93 1.93 -8.00
C ILE A 179 9.21 1.43 -9.26
N PHE A 180 7.93 1.04 -9.16
CA PHE A 180 7.17 0.47 -10.27
C PHE A 180 6.28 1.51 -10.92
N SER A 181 6.07 1.39 -12.23
CA SER A 181 5.05 2.20 -12.91
C SER A 181 3.65 1.63 -12.66
N ARG A 182 2.63 2.49 -12.74
CA ARG A 182 1.21 2.09 -12.71
C ARG A 182 0.90 1.06 -13.81
N SER A 183 1.51 1.19 -14.98
CA SER A 183 1.36 0.25 -16.09
C SER A 183 1.87 -1.16 -15.74
N SER A 184 3.05 -1.25 -15.11
CA SER A 184 3.65 -2.54 -14.72
C SER A 184 2.83 -3.26 -13.64
N LEU A 185 2.28 -2.53 -12.67
CA LEU A 185 1.40 -3.07 -11.63
C LEU A 185 0.09 -3.60 -12.23
N ARG A 186 -0.52 -2.85 -13.16
CA ARG A 186 -1.72 -3.28 -13.89
C ARG A 186 -1.46 -4.50 -14.76
N GLU A 187 -0.35 -4.54 -15.48
CA GLU A 187 0.02 -5.69 -16.31
C GLU A 187 0.23 -6.94 -15.46
N TYR A 188 0.86 -6.81 -14.30
CA TYR A 188 1.01 -7.90 -13.33
C TYR A 188 -0.34 -8.47 -12.90
N LEU A 189 -1.31 -7.62 -12.53
CA LEU A 189 -2.65 -8.08 -12.17
C LEU A 189 -3.37 -8.77 -13.34
N ARG A 190 -3.27 -8.22 -14.56
CA ARG A 190 -3.87 -8.84 -15.76
C ARG A 190 -3.32 -10.23 -16.02
N LYS A 191 -2.00 -10.41 -15.91
CA LYS A 191 -1.35 -11.72 -16.09
C LYS A 191 -1.78 -12.75 -15.04
N MET A 192 -2.17 -12.28 -13.85
CA MET A 192 -2.71 -13.13 -12.79
C MET A 192 -4.24 -13.34 -12.89
N GLY A 193 -4.92 -12.71 -13.85
CA GLY A 193 -6.38 -12.75 -13.96
C GLY A 193 -7.10 -12.06 -12.80
N VAL A 194 -6.45 -11.11 -12.13
CA VAL A 194 -6.98 -10.43 -10.94
C VAL A 194 -7.71 -9.16 -11.34
N ALA A 195 -8.98 -9.05 -10.94
CA ALA A 195 -9.77 -7.84 -11.11
C ALA A 195 -9.53 -6.82 -9.98
N TRP A 196 -9.66 -5.53 -10.30
CA TRP A 196 -9.62 -4.41 -9.36
C TRP A 196 -10.81 -3.49 -9.56
N ILE A 197 -10.95 -2.48 -8.70
CA ILE A 197 -11.96 -1.42 -8.82
C ILE A 197 -11.30 -0.21 -9.49
N GLU A 198 -11.98 0.42 -10.46
CA GLU A 198 -11.55 1.69 -11.08
C GLU A 198 -12.06 2.91 -10.30
#